data_AF-A0A6I1W2A6-F1
#
_entry.id   AF-A0A6I1W2A6-F1
#
_cell.length_a   1.000
_cell.length_b   1.000
_cell.length_c   1.000
_cell.angle_alpha   90.00
_cell.angle_beta   90.00
_cell.angle_gamma   90.00
#
_symmetry.space_group_name_H-M   'P 1'
#
loop_
_entity.id
_entity.type
_entity.pdbx_description
1 polymer ?
#
loop_
_entity_poly.entity_id
_entity_poly.type
_entity_poly.pdbx_seq_one_letter_code
_entity_poly.pdbx_strand_id
1 'polypeptide(L)'
;VKGVAHKHGMVACFMAKPFDDLAGTGLHMHVSLADKDGNNLFASEAPAGTPLLKHAVGGMLSTLLDSLLMFCPNANSYRRFQSNSYA
;
A
#
# COMPACT_ATOMS: atom_id res chain seq x y z
N VAL A 1 3.47 13.41 12.80
CA VAL A 1 4.86 12.90 12.79
C VAL A 1 5.89 14.01 12.51
N LYS A 2 5.95 14.61 11.31
CA LYS A 2 6.96 15.63 10.96
C LYS A 2 7.09 16.76 11.99
N GLY A 3 5.97 17.34 12.43
CA GLY A 3 5.99 18.42 13.43
C GLY A 3 6.54 18.01 14.80
N VAL A 4 6.32 16.76 15.23
CA VAL A 4 6.90 16.25 16.48
C VAL A 4 8.40 16.03 16.31
N ALA A 5 8.84 15.39 15.22
CA ALA A 5 10.26 15.19 14.93
C ALA A 5 11.03 16.52 14.94
N HIS A 6 10.47 17.56 14.30
CA HIS A 6 11.08 18.89 14.26
C HIS A 6 11.24 19.52 15.65
N LYS A 7 10.23 19.39 16.53
CA LYS A 7 10.32 19.87 17.93
C LYS A 7 11.46 19.22 18.72
N HIS A 8 11.92 18.05 18.31
CA HIS A 8 13.04 17.33 18.91
C HIS A 8 14.35 17.44 18.11
N GLY A 9 14.46 18.40 17.19
CA GLY A 9 15.68 18.60 16.39
C GLY A 9 15.95 17.50 15.35
N MET A 10 14.93 16.73 14.97
CA MET A 10 15.01 15.63 13.99
C MET A 10 14.20 15.90 12.72
N VAL A 11 14.50 15.16 11.65
CA VAL A 11 13.76 15.18 10.38
C VAL A 11 13.11 13.82 10.12
N ALA A 12 11.78 13.79 10.00
CA ALA A 12 11.06 12.59 9.58
C ALA A 12 10.98 12.50 8.05
N CYS A 13 11.54 11.42 7.48
CA CYS A 13 11.52 11.15 6.05
C CYS A 13 10.50 10.04 5.71
N PHE A 14 9.73 10.25 4.64
CA PHE A 14 8.73 9.31 4.13
C PHE A 14 8.96 8.99 2.65
N MET A 15 10.15 9.29 2.14
CA MET A 15 10.52 8.86 0.79
C MET A 15 10.49 7.33 0.73
N ALA A 16 10.03 6.77 -0.38
CA ALA A 16 9.89 5.32 -0.54
C ALA A 16 11.21 4.56 -0.31
N LYS A 17 12.34 5.18 -0.67
CA LYS A 17 13.69 4.62 -0.55
C LYS A 17 14.65 5.77 -0.22
N PRO A 18 14.83 6.12 1.06
CA PRO A 18 15.65 7.27 1.46
C PRO A 18 17.15 6.95 1.44
N PHE A 19 17.50 5.68 1.65
CA PHE A 19 18.87 5.17 1.63
C PHE A 19 18.91 3.91 0.77
N ASP A 20 19.93 3.80 -0.08
CA ASP A 20 20.02 2.74 -1.08
C ASP A 20 20.26 1.35 -0.46
N ASP A 21 20.97 1.30 0.67
CA ASP A 21 21.39 0.09 1.39
C ASP A 21 20.44 -0.34 2.52
N LEU A 22 19.49 0.50 2.93
CA LEU A 22 18.54 0.21 4.01
C LEU A 22 17.12 -0.09 3.50
N ALA A 23 16.28 -0.73 4.30
CA ALA A 23 14.89 -0.98 3.95
C ALA A 23 14.12 0.33 3.61
N GLY A 24 13.20 0.24 2.65
CA GLY A 24 12.38 1.37 2.22
C GLY A 24 11.19 1.65 3.14
N THR A 25 10.47 2.74 2.86
CA THR A 25 9.19 3.06 3.49
C THR A 25 8.05 2.74 2.54
N GLY A 26 7.05 1.98 3.00
CA GLY A 26 5.86 1.62 2.24
C GLY A 26 4.58 2.19 2.86
N LEU A 27 3.49 2.17 2.08
CA LEU A 27 2.14 2.45 2.53
C LEU A 27 1.25 1.28 2.10
N HIS A 28 0.95 0.39 3.03
CA HIS A 28 -0.04 -0.67 2.78
C HIS A 28 -1.43 -0.13 3.11
N MET A 29 -2.36 -0.24 2.16
CA MET A 29 -3.74 0.15 2.34
C MET A 29 -4.61 -1.10 2.46
N HIS A 30 -5.33 -1.21 3.57
CA HIS A 30 -6.30 -2.27 3.79
C HIS A 30 -7.68 -1.73 3.42
N VAL A 31 -8.39 -2.41 2.52
CA VAL A 31 -9.69 -1.97 2.00
C VAL A 31 -10.73 -3.07 2.22
N SER A 32 -11.90 -2.68 2.71
CA SER A 32 -13.09 -3.52 2.80
C SER A 32 -14.25 -2.86 2.07
N LEU A 33 -15.24 -3.66 1.67
CA LEU A 33 -16.46 -3.18 1.04
C LEU A 33 -17.63 -3.52 1.95
N ALA A 34 -18.34 -2.49 2.41
CA ALA A 34 -19.54 -2.65 3.23
C ALA A 34 -20.81 -2.45 2.39
N ASP A 35 -21.87 -3.17 2.73
CA ASP A 35 -23.22 -2.85 2.24
C ASP A 35 -23.85 -1.67 2.99
N LYS A 36 -25.09 -1.32 2.62
CA LYS A 36 -25.85 -0.23 3.24
C LYS A 36 -26.12 -0.43 4.75
N ASP A 37 -26.07 -1.67 5.23
CA ASP A 37 -26.34 -2.04 6.61
C ASP A 37 -25.03 -2.21 7.40
N GLY A 38 -23.88 -2.03 6.76
CA GLY A 38 -22.54 -2.10 7.37
C GLY A 38 -21.89 -3.47 7.32
N ASN A 39 -22.50 -4.47 6.66
CA ASN A 39 -21.92 -5.82 6.59
C ASN A 39 -20.76 -5.85 5.59
N ASN A 40 -19.65 -6.50 5.98
CA ASN A 40 -18.49 -6.65 5.11
C ASN A 40 -18.74 -7.69 4.01
N LEU A 41 -18.89 -7.23 2.77
CA LEU A 41 -19.15 -8.05 1.58
C LEU A 41 -17.95 -8.90 1.14
N PHE A 42 -16.76 -8.64 1.68
CA PHE A 42 -15.57 -9.47 1.46
C PHE A 42 -15.40 -10.57 2.53
N ALA A 43 -16.15 -10.54 3.62
CA ALA A 43 -16.02 -11.52 4.70
C ALA A 43 -16.50 -12.92 4.26
N SER A 44 -15.75 -13.95 4.62
CA SER A 44 -16.09 -15.35 4.34
C SER A 44 -15.40 -16.28 5.33
N GLU A 45 -16.09 -17.35 5.74
CA GLU A 45 -15.50 -18.47 6.47
C GLU A 45 -14.62 -19.35 5.56
N ALA A 46 -14.86 -19.32 4.25
CA ALA A 46 -14.05 -20.08 3.31
C ALA A 46 -12.67 -19.42 3.15
N PRO A 47 -11.56 -20.17 3.26
CA PRO A 47 -10.20 -19.62 3.12
C PRO A 47 -9.95 -18.92 1.78
N ALA A 48 -10.70 -19.29 0.74
CA ALA A 48 -10.59 -18.69 -0.58
C ALA A 48 -11.28 -17.32 -0.71
N GLY A 49 -12.02 -16.86 0.30
CA GLY A 49 -12.80 -15.62 0.29
C GLY A 49 -14.05 -15.67 -0.60
N THR A 50 -14.81 -14.56 -0.63
CA THR A 50 -16.01 -14.44 -1.46
C THR A 50 -15.67 -14.31 -2.95
N PRO A 51 -16.57 -14.70 -3.87
CA PRO A 51 -16.39 -14.40 -5.30
C PRO A 51 -16.19 -12.91 -5.58
N LEU A 52 -16.89 -12.04 -4.83
CA LEU A 52 -16.76 -10.59 -4.95
C LEU A 52 -15.35 -10.10 -4.57
N LEU A 53 -14.76 -10.61 -3.48
CA LEU A 53 -13.37 -10.32 -3.12
C LEU A 53 -12.42 -10.71 -4.25
N LYS A 54 -12.60 -11.90 -4.85
CA LYS A 54 -11.77 -12.36 -5.97
C LYS A 54 -11.88 -11.43 -7.19
N HIS A 55 -13.09 -10.96 -7.52
CA HIS A 55 -13.28 -9.99 -8.59
C HIS A 55 -12.62 -8.64 -8.28
N ALA A 56 -12.73 -8.14 -7.05
CA ALA A 56 -12.07 -6.90 -6.63
C ALA A 56 -10.53 -7.01 -6.75
N VAL A 57 -9.94 -8.12 -6.27
CA VAL A 57 -8.51 -8.39 -6.41
C VAL A 57 -8.11 -8.51 -7.88
N GLY A 58 -8.88 -9.23 -8.70
CA GLY A 58 -8.65 -9.33 -10.14
C GLY A 58 -8.65 -7.97 -10.84
N GLY A 59 -9.58 -7.09 -10.49
CA GLY A 59 -9.63 -5.71 -10.97
C GLY A 59 -8.37 -4.93 -10.59
N MET A 60 -7.95 -4.97 -9.32
CA MET A 60 -6.71 -4.31 -8.86
C MET A 60 -5.46 -4.83 -9.59
N LEU A 61 -5.37 -6.14 -9.81
CA LEU A 61 -4.26 -6.73 -10.57
C LEU A 61 -4.27 -6.26 -12.03
N SER A 62 -5.45 -6.17 -12.65
CA SER A 62 -5.58 -5.74 -14.05
C SER A 62 -5.18 -4.28 -14.27
N THR A 63 -5.33 -3.42 -13.26
CA THR A 63 -5.01 -1.98 -13.33
C THR A 63 -3.74 -1.62 -12.56
N LEU A 64 -2.99 -2.61 -12.07
CA LEU A 64 -1.88 -2.40 -11.15
C LEU A 64 -0.84 -1.44 -11.72
N LEU A 65 -0.40 -1.64 -12.96
CA LEU A 65 0.64 -0.82 -13.58
C LEU A 65 0.19 0.63 -13.77
N ASP A 66 -1.04 0.87 -14.21
CA ASP A 66 -1.59 2.22 -14.36
C ASP A 66 -1.72 2.91 -12.99
N SER A 67 -2.11 2.16 -11.96
CA SER A 67 -2.28 2.68 -10.60
C SER A 67 -0.97 3.20 -9.99
N LEU A 68 0.20 2.72 -10.46
CA LEU A 68 1.50 3.21 -10.00
C LEU A 68 1.69 4.70 -10.26
N LEU A 69 1.04 5.27 -11.27
CA LEU A 69 1.07 6.72 -11.51
C LEU A 69 0.49 7.50 -10.33
N MET A 70 -0.49 6.94 -9.62
CA MET A 70 -1.13 7.57 -8.47
C MET A 70 -0.44 7.21 -7.15
N PHE A 71 -0.07 5.95 -6.96
CA PHE A 71 0.45 5.44 -5.68
C PHE A 71 1.98 5.43 -5.58
N CYS A 72 2.69 5.47 -6.71
CA CYS A 72 4.14 5.53 -6.80
C CYS A 72 4.60 6.68 -7.74
N PRO A 73 4.17 7.93 -7.50
CA PRO A 73 4.28 9.02 -8.48
C PRO A 73 5.70 9.59 -8.63
N ASN A 74 6.68 9.10 -7.87
CA ASN A 74 8.04 9.63 -7.86
C ASN A 74 9.02 8.61 -8.41
N ALA A 75 10.06 9.05 -9.12
CA ALA A 75 11.17 8.17 -9.54
C ALA A 75 11.78 7.38 -8.36
N ASN A 76 11.80 7.98 -7.17
CA ASN A 76 12.25 7.35 -5.93
C ASN A 76 11.39 6.15 -5.49
N SER A 77 10.11 6.10 -5.87
CA SER A 77 9.21 4.98 -5.56
C SER A 77 9.66 3.70 -6.27
N TYR A 78 10.10 3.81 -7.51
CA TYR A 78 10.54 2.67 -8.32
C TYR A 78 11.85 2.05 -7.81
N ARG A 79 12.70 2.83 -7.14
CA ARG A 79 13.92 2.31 -6.49
C ARG A 79 13.62 1.36 -5.32
N ARG A 80 12.41 1.41 -4.75
CA ARG A 80 11.98 0.53 -3.66
C ARG A 80 11.65 -0.88 -4.17
N PHE A 81 11.14 -1.00 -5.40
CA PHE A 81 10.75 -2.29 -5.98
C PHE A 81 11.98 -3.11 -6.38
N GLN A 82 12.43 -3.96 -5.46
CA GLN A 82 13.55 -4.87 -5.67
C GLN A 82 13.21 -6.23 -5.07
N SER A 83 13.75 -7.30 -5.64
CA SER A 83 13.59 -8.63 -5.06
C SER A 83 14.22 -8.68 -3.67
N ASN A 84 13.55 -9.35 -2.73
CA ASN A 84 13.99 -9.50 -1.33
C ASN A 84 14.14 -8.19 -0.53
N SER A 85 13.54 -7.07 -0.96
CA SER A 85 13.63 -5.78 -0.23
C SER A 85 12.51 -5.53 0.78
N TYR A 86 11.68 -6.54 1.06
CA TYR A 86 10.43 -6.42 1.84
C TYR A 86 9.44 -5.42 1.25
N ALA A 87 9.57 -5.13 -0.04
CA ALA A 87 8.77 -4.16 -0.78
C ALA A 87 7.47 -4.72 -1.33
#